data_AF-A0A354S9H3-F1
#
_entry.id   AF-A0A354S9H3-F1
#
_cell.length_a   1.000
_cell.length_b   1.000
_cell.length_c   1.000
_cell.angle_alpha   90.00
_cell.angle_beta   90.00
_cell.angle_gamma   90.00
#
_symmetry.space_group_name_H-M   'P 1'
#
loop_
_entity.id
_entity.type
_entity.pdbx_description
1 polymer ?
#
loop_
_entity_poly.entity_id
_entity_poly.type
_entity_poly.pdbx_seq_one_letter_code
_entity_poly.pdbx_strand_id
1 'polypeptide(L)' 'MVNDELVLRAAAATGIGDKDSLVREGLETLIRLASARKLARMGGTDPNASAAPRRRGEAE' A
#
# COMPACT_ATOMS: atom_id res chain seq x y z
N MET A 1 -10.28 -10.93 20.84
CA MET A 1 -8.86 -11.28 20.62
C MET A 1 -8.64 -11.47 19.13
N VAL A 2 -7.49 -11.06 18.59
CA VAL A 2 -7.10 -11.42 17.23
C VAL A 2 -6.83 -12.93 17.20
N ASN A 3 -7.28 -13.61 16.15
CA ASN A 3 -7.03 -15.05 15.98
C ASN A 3 -5.51 -15.30 15.86
N ASP A 4 -4.97 -16.18 16.69
CA ASP A 4 -3.53 -16.47 16.72
C ASP A 4 -3.03 -17.17 15.44
N GLU A 5 -3.86 -18.00 14.79
CA GLU A 5 -3.53 -18.58 13.48
C GLU A 5 -3.33 -17.48 12.43
N LEU A 6 -4.16 -16.44 12.46
CA LEU A 6 -4.05 -15.30 11.55
C LEU A 6 -2.75 -14.52 11.81
N VAL A 7 -2.39 -14.31 13.08
CA VAL A 7 -1.14 -13.65 13.47
C VAL A 7 0.06 -14.47 13.01
N LEU A 8 0.06 -15.79 13.21
CA LEU A 8 1.15 -16.67 12.78
C LEU A 8 1.33 -16.65 11.26
N ARG A 9 0.23 -16.74 10.50
CA ARG A 9 0.28 -16.68 9.04
C ARG A 9 0.78 -15.33 8.55
N ALA A 10 0.33 -14.24 9.17
CA ALA A 10 0.76 -12.90 8.82
C ALA A 10 2.25 -12.69 9.15
N ALA A 11 2.71 -13.11 10.33
CA ALA A 11 4.12 -13.07 10.72
C ALA A 11 5.01 -13.90 9.78
N ALA A 12 4.57 -15.09 9.39
CA ALA A 12 5.30 -15.93 8.44
C ALA A 12 5.36 -15.30 7.04
N ALA A 13 4.31 -14.59 6.61
CA ALA A 13 4.24 -13.94 5.30
C ALA A 13 5.03 -12.62 5.24
N THR A 14 5.05 -11.84 6.32
CA THR A 14 5.70 -10.52 6.36
C THR A 14 7.11 -10.56 6.95
N GLY A 15 7.47 -11.63 7.68
CA GLY A 15 8.70 -11.72 8.46
C GLY A 15 8.68 -10.92 9.76
N ILE A 16 7.54 -10.30 10.13
CA ILE A 16 7.42 -9.47 11.33
C ILE A 16 7.01 -10.36 12.50
N GLY A 17 7.94 -10.60 13.44
CA GLY A 17 7.70 -11.41 14.64
C GLY A 17 7.08 -10.65 15.81
N ASP A 18 7.20 -9.32 15.83
CA ASP A 18 6.59 -8.49 16.87
C ASP A 18 5.10 -8.22 16.56
N LYS A 19 4.22 -8.56 17.51
CA LYS A 19 2.76 -8.49 17.32
C LYS A 19 2.27 -7.05 17.14
N ASP A 20 2.83 -6.11 17.87
CA ASP A 20 2.43 -4.70 17.78
C ASP A 20 2.88 -4.09 16.44
N SER A 21 4.09 -4.38 16.01
CA SER A 21 4.61 -4.00 14.69
C SER A 21 3.78 -4.62 13.56
N LEU A 22 3.40 -5.89 13.68
CA LEU A 22 2.57 -6.58 12.68
C LEU A 22 1.18 -5.95 12.57
N VAL A 23 0.56 -5.60 13.70
CA VAL A 23 -0.74 -4.90 13.72
C VAL A 23 -0.61 -3.51 13.12
N ARG A 24 0.42 -2.75 13.48
CA ARG A 24 0.69 -1.42 12.92
C ARG A 24 0.84 -1.47 11.41
N GLU A 25 1.72 -2.34 10.91
CA GLU A 25 1.96 -2.50 9.46
C GLU A 25 0.68 -2.92 8.72
N GLY A 26 -0.11 -3.82 9.31
CA GLY A 26 -1.40 -4.23 8.76
C GLY A 26 -2.38 -3.07 8.61
N LEU A 27 -2.50 -2.22 9.64
CA LEU A 27 -3.36 -1.03 9.60
C LEU A 27 -2.87 -0.01 8.56
N GLU A 28 -1.58 0.28 8.53
CA GLU A 28 -0.98 1.20 7.55
C GLU A 28 -1.18 0.71 6.11
N THR A 29 -1.05 -0.60 5.90
CA THR A 29 -1.31 -1.24 4.59
C THR A 29 -2.78 -1.10 4.19
N LEU A 30 -3.72 -1.31 5.11
CA LEU A 30 -5.15 -1.14 4.83
C LEU A 30 -5.51 0.32 4.50
N ILE A 31 -4.92 1.28 5.21
CA ILE A 31 -5.09 2.71 4.93
C ILE A 31 -4.57 3.06 3.54
N ARG A 32 -3.36 2.58 3.17
CA ARG A 32 -2.79 2.75 1.82
C ARG A 32 -3.71 2.18 0.75
N LEU A 33 -4.22 0.96 0.95
CA LEU A 33 -5.11 0.31 -0.02
C LEU A 33 -6.45 1.05 -0.19
N ALA A 34 -7.07 1.49 0.91
CA ALA A 34 -8.31 2.26 0.86
C ALA A 34 -8.09 3.61 0.15
N SER A 35 -6.97 4.27 0.44
CA SER A 35 -6.58 5.54 -0.18
C SER A 35 -6.35 5.37 -1.69
N ALA A 36 -5.61 4.33 -2.09
CA ALA A 36 -5.38 4.00 -3.50
C ALA A 36 -6.69 3.74 -4.25
N ARG A 37 -7.64 3.01 -3.64
CA ARG A 37 -8.98 2.80 -4.21
C ARG A 37 -9.75 4.11 -4.36
N LYS A 38 -9.69 5.01 -3.37
CA LYS A 38 -10.30 6.34 -3.44
C LYS A 38 -9.69 7.16 -4.58
N LEU A 39 -8.37 7.21 -4.67
CA LEU A 39 -7.63 7.90 -5.74
C LEU A 39 -7.99 7.35 -7.13
N ALA A 40 -8.02 6.01 -7.28
CA ALA A 40 -8.38 5.38 -8.56
C ALA A 40 -9.80 5.76 -9.02
N ARG A 41 -10.76 5.84 -8.08
CA ARG A 41 -12.13 6.32 -8.38
C ARG A 41 -12.19 7.78 -8.78
N MET A 42 -11.25 8.59 -8.29
CA MET A 42 -11.15 9.99 -8.72
C MET A 42 -10.68 10.11 -10.17
N GLY A 43 -10.16 9.05 -10.81
CA GLY A 43 -10.22 8.90 -12.28
C GLY A 43 -9.76 10.09 -13.14
N GLY A 44 -8.82 10.93 -12.68
CA GLY A 44 -8.45 12.14 -13.40
C GLY A 44 -9.46 13.29 -13.30
N THR A 45 -10.18 13.41 -12.18
CA THR A 45 -11.07 14.53 -11.85
C THR A 45 -10.38 15.90 -11.87
N ASP A 46 -9.06 15.93 -11.96
CA ASP A 46 -8.33 17.15 -12.27
C ASP A 46 -8.29 17.33 -13.80
N PRO A 47 -9.12 18.22 -14.37
CA PRO A 47 -9.17 18.46 -15.82
C PRO A 47 -7.87 19.09 -16.35
N ASN A 48 -7.00 19.59 -15.46
CA ASN A 48 -5.73 20.22 -15.81
C ASN A 48 -4.54 19.30 -15.52
N ALA A 49 -4.75 18.06 -15.07
CA ALA A 49 -3.66 17.13 -14.80
C ALA A 49 -2.91 16.78 -16.08
N SER A 50 -1.61 17.09 -16.10
CA SER A 50 -0.68 16.67 -17.15
C SER A 50 0.14 15.48 -16.67
N ALA A 51 0.41 14.52 -17.55
CA ALA A 51 1.37 13.46 -17.27
C ALA A 51 2.76 14.07 -16.99
N ALA A 52 3.51 13.47 -16.05
CA ALA A 52 4.90 13.84 -15.82
C ALA A 52 5.75 13.56 -17.09
N PRO A 53 6.81 14.34 -17.36
CA PRO A 53 7.69 14.11 -18.50
C PRO A 53 8.23 12.68 -18.51
N ARG A 54 8.19 12.00 -19.66
CA ARG A 54 8.80 10.67 -19.79
C ARG A 54 10.32 10.82 -19.72
N ARG A 55 10.95 10.24 -18.69
CA ARG A 55 12.40 9.99 -18.73
C ARG A 55 12.67 8.88 -19.73
N ARG A 56 12.88 9.24 -21.00
CA ARG A 56 13.66 8.39 -21.90
C ARG A 56 15.10 8.54 -21.43
N GLY A 57 15.73 7.45 -21.00
CA GLY A 57 17.19 7.47 -20.79
C GLY A 57 17.83 8.01 -22.06
N GLU A 58 18.85 8.85 -21.91
CA GLU A 58 19.71 9.21 -23.03
C GLU A 58 20.15 7.90 -23.69
N ALA A 59 19.81 7.72 -24.96
CA ALA A 59 20.43 6.68 -25.75
C ALA A 59 21.90 7.06 -25.85
N GLU A 60 22.77 6.22 -25.31
CA GLU A 60 24.20 6.26 -25.63
C GLU A 60 24.42 6.05 -27.13
#